data_AF-A0A7V3U6C2-F1
#
_entry.id   AF-A0A7V3U6C2-F1
#
_cell.length_a   1.000
_cell.length_b   1.000
_cell.length_c   1.000
_cell.angle_alpha   90.00
_cell.angle_beta   90.00
_cell.angle_gamma   90.00
#
_symmetry.space_group_name_H-M   'P 1'
#
loop_
_entity.id
_entity.type
_entity.pdbx_description
1 polymer ?
#
loop_
_entity_poly.entity_id
_entity_poly.type
_entity_poly.pdbx_seq_one_letter_code
_entity_poly.pdbx_strand_id
1 'polypeptide(L)'
;MITVTPLYAGLVALLFVYLSFRVITVRRSDRISLGDGGKSDMAKRIRAQGNCAEYAPIALILLALAEFQGAPVWVLHLLGIMLLSGRIIHAWGLSQSPQNLNARVLGMLLTLIMITFTAIADIGHALF
;
A
#
# COMPACT_ATOMS: atom_id res chain seq x y z
N MET A 1 -14.36 10.22 -17.63
CA MET A 1 -12.89 10.22 -17.51
C MET A 1 -12.53 9.86 -16.09
N ILE A 2 -11.52 9.03 -15.85
CA ILE A 2 -11.06 8.72 -14.49
C ILE A 2 -10.30 9.93 -13.92
N THR A 3 -10.61 10.33 -12.69
CA THR A 3 -10.00 11.49 -12.03
C THR A 3 -9.57 11.17 -10.60
N VAL A 4 -10.19 10.19 -9.95
CA VAL A 4 -9.91 9.85 -8.55
C VAL A 4 -8.78 8.84 -8.43
N THR A 5 -8.83 7.74 -9.19
CA THR A 5 -7.81 6.70 -9.13
C THR A 5 -6.40 7.21 -9.47
N PRO A 6 -6.19 8.05 -10.51
CA PRO A 6 -4.86 8.58 -10.82
C PRO A 6 -4.21 9.34 -9.65
N LEU A 7 -4.99 10.05 -8.83
CA LEU A 7 -4.50 10.74 -7.64
C LEU A 7 -3.89 9.74 -6.65
N TYR A 8 -4.64 8.69 -6.28
CA TYR A 8 -4.16 7.71 -5.32
C TYR A 8 -3.07 6.81 -5.88
N ALA A 9 -3.15 6.45 -7.17
CA ALA A 9 -2.09 5.73 -7.85
C ALA A 9 -0.78 6.50 -7.82
N GLY A 10 -0.81 7.81 -8.12
CA GLY A 10 0.36 8.68 -8.04
C GLY A 10 0.93 8.78 -6.63
N LEU A 11 0.09 9.03 -5.63
CA LEU A 11 0.51 9.14 -4.22
C LEU A 11 1.12 7.82 -3.70
N VAL A 12 0.50 6.69 -4.01
CA VAL A 12 1.00 5.37 -3.61
C VAL A 12 2.29 5.03 -4.35
N ALA A 13 2.42 5.41 -5.63
CA ALA A 13 3.67 5.26 -6.38
C ALA A 13 4.82 6.08 -5.75
N LEU A 14 4.56 7.34 -5.36
CA LEU A 14 5.55 8.17 -4.66
C LEU A 14 5.95 7.55 -3.31
N LEU A 15 4.99 7.02 -2.55
CA LEU A 15 5.27 6.27 -1.33
C LEU A 15 6.15 5.04 -1.62
N PHE A 16 5.83 4.28 -2.67
CA PHE A 16 6.61 3.11 -3.07
C PHE A 16 8.05 3.46 -3.47
N VAL A 17 8.23 4.55 -4.21
CA VAL A 17 9.55 5.10 -4.56
C VAL A 17 10.32 5.49 -3.30
N TYR A 18 9.69 6.19 -2.36
CA TYR A 18 10.30 6.52 -1.07
C TYR A 18 10.76 5.26 -0.30
N LEU A 19 9.92 4.23 -0.20
CA LEU A 19 10.30 2.96 0.45
C LEU A 19 11.44 2.26 -0.28
N SER A 20 11.45 2.32 -1.61
CA SER A 20 12.54 1.77 -2.44
C SER A 20 13.87 2.47 -2.17
N PHE A 21 13.88 3.81 -2.09
CA PHE A 21 15.08 4.56 -1.70
C PHE A 21 15.58 4.17 -0.32
N ARG A 22 14.68 3.96 0.65
CA ARG A 22 15.08 3.52 2.00
C ARG A 22 15.80 2.18 2.00
N VAL A 23 15.42 1.25 1.12
CA VAL A 23 16.11 -0.04 0.92
C VAL A 23 17.44 0.15 0.19
N ILE A 24 17.45 0.92 -0.90
CA ILE A 24 18.65 1.17 -1.72
C ILE A 24 19.76 1.81 -0.88
N THR A 25 19.44 2.82 -0.07
CA THR A 25 20.43 3.53 0.76
C THR A 25 21.13 2.58 1.72
N VAL A 26 20.38 1.70 2.40
CA VAL A 26 20.98 0.73 3.34
C VAL A 26 21.75 -0.37 2.61
N ARG A 27 21.27 -0.87 1.46
CA ARG A 27 22.07 -1.83 0.65
C ARG A 27 23.43 -1.26 0.30
N ARG A 28 23.47 0.00 -0.12
CA ARG A 28 24.70 0.68 -0.51
C ARG A 28 25.62 0.92 0.67
N SER A 29 25.12 1.45 1.78
CA SER A 29 25.95 1.71 2.97
C SER A 29 26.54 0.42 3.55
N ASP A 30 25.73 -0.65 3.56
CA ASP A 30 26.05 -1.88 4.26
C ASP A 30 26.65 -2.95 3.33
N ARG A 31 26.83 -2.62 2.04
CA ARG A 31 27.34 -3.50 0.97
C ARG A 31 26.58 -4.83 0.87
N ILE A 32 25.26 -4.79 1.05
CA ILE A 32 24.39 -5.98 1.01
C ILE A 32 23.93 -6.22 -0.44
N SER A 33 24.46 -7.28 -1.05
CA SER A 33 24.08 -7.69 -2.42
C SER A 33 22.64 -8.21 -2.50
N LEU A 34 22.30 -9.21 -1.68
CA LEU A 34 20.98 -9.86 -1.69
C LEU A 34 20.50 -10.12 -0.25
N GLY A 35 19.17 -10.25 -0.08
CA GLY A 35 18.57 -10.48 1.23
C GLY A 35 18.75 -9.28 2.16
N ASP A 36 18.80 -9.55 3.46
CA ASP A 36 18.95 -8.54 4.52
C ASP A 36 20.36 -8.47 5.14
N GLY A 37 21.29 -9.33 4.70
CA GLY A 37 22.65 -9.37 5.22
C GLY A 37 22.75 -9.69 6.71
N GLY A 38 21.74 -10.34 7.30
CA GLY A 38 21.65 -10.62 8.73
C GLY A 38 21.28 -9.39 9.58
N LYS A 39 20.87 -8.29 8.95
CA LYS A 39 20.56 -7.03 9.63
C LYS A 39 19.06 -6.81 9.75
N SER A 40 18.59 -6.72 10.99
CA SER A 40 17.15 -6.55 11.29
C SER A 40 16.56 -5.26 10.71
N ASP A 41 17.31 -4.15 10.64
CA ASP A 41 16.84 -2.91 10.00
C ASP A 41 16.60 -3.10 8.51
N MET A 42 17.50 -3.81 7.83
CA MET A 42 17.37 -4.11 6.41
C MET A 42 16.13 -5.00 6.15
N ALA A 43 15.92 -6.03 6.98
CA ALA A 43 14.74 -6.88 6.91
C ALA A 43 13.42 -6.09 7.04
N LYS A 44 13.34 -5.14 7.99
CA LYS A 44 12.18 -4.26 8.17
C LYS A 44 11.90 -3.43 6.91
N ARG A 45 12.93 -2.81 6.32
CA ARG A 45 12.79 -1.98 5.12
C ARG A 45 12.37 -2.78 3.91
N ILE A 46 12.96 -3.95 3.69
CA ILE A 46 12.56 -4.88 2.63
C ILE A 46 11.09 -5.24 2.79
N ARG A 47 10.63 -5.56 4.01
CA ARG A 47 9.21 -5.89 4.20
C ARG A 47 8.27 -4.71 4.08
N ALA A 48 8.68 -3.51 4.46
CA ALA A 48 7.87 -2.30 4.24
C ALA A 48 7.67 -2.06 2.73
N GLN A 49 8.75 -2.12 1.94
CA GLN A 49 8.67 -1.99 0.49
C GLN A 49 7.88 -3.14 -0.15
N GLY A 50 8.21 -4.39 0.19
CA GLY A 50 7.59 -5.57 -0.39
C GLY A 50 6.08 -5.66 -0.10
N ASN A 51 5.66 -5.32 1.11
CA ASN A 51 4.23 -5.28 1.44
C ASN A 51 3.49 -4.19 0.64
N CYS A 52 4.13 -3.07 0.34
CA CYS A 52 3.55 -2.08 -0.55
C CYS A 52 3.44 -2.62 -1.98
N ALA A 53 4.49 -3.28 -2.51
CA ALA A 53 4.47 -3.92 -3.84
C ALA A 53 3.44 -5.04 -3.98
N GLU A 54 3.16 -5.78 -2.91
CA GLU A 54 2.22 -6.91 -2.93
C GLU A 54 0.75 -6.47 -2.91
N TYR A 55 0.41 -5.45 -2.10
CA TYR A 55 -0.99 -5.07 -1.86
C TYR A 55 -1.43 -3.83 -2.64
N ALA A 56 -0.55 -2.86 -2.91
CA ALA A 56 -0.94 -1.65 -3.60
C ALA A 56 -1.44 -1.88 -5.04
N PRO A 57 -0.80 -2.74 -5.87
CA PRO A 57 -1.23 -2.90 -7.26
C PRO A 57 -2.64 -3.46 -7.37
N ILE A 58 -2.98 -4.51 -6.62
CA ILE A 58 -4.32 -5.09 -6.65
C ILE A 58 -5.36 -4.09 -6.14
N ALA A 59 -5.05 -3.34 -5.08
CA ALA A 59 -5.96 -2.32 -4.55
C ALA A 59 -6.22 -1.18 -5.55
N LEU A 60 -5.18 -0.72 -6.28
CA LEU A 60 -5.33 0.32 -7.29
C LEU A 60 -6.10 -0.18 -8.53
N ILE A 61 -5.92 -1.45 -8.92
CA ILE A 61 -6.71 -2.07 -9.99
C ILE A 61 -8.18 -2.10 -9.60
N LEU A 62 -8.52 -2.56 -8.40
CA LEU A 62 -9.90 -2.57 -7.91
C LEU A 62 -10.49 -1.16 -7.85
N LEU A 63 -9.74 -0.17 -7.35
CA LEU A 63 -10.20 1.21 -7.32
C LEU A 63 -10.49 1.76 -8.73
N ALA A 64 -9.63 1.43 -9.70
CA ALA A 64 -9.83 1.81 -11.10
C ALA A 64 -11.10 1.17 -11.67
N LEU A 65 -11.30 -0.13 -11.43
CA LEU A 65 -12.49 -0.86 -11.88
C LEU A 65 -13.75 -0.25 -11.28
N ALA A 66 -13.77 0.03 -9.97
CA ALA A 66 -14.89 0.68 -9.31
C ALA A 66 -15.20 2.07 -9.93
N GLU A 67 -14.17 2.85 -10.26
CA GLU A 67 -14.35 4.14 -10.93
C GLU A 67 -14.89 3.99 -12.36
N PHE A 68 -14.42 2.99 -13.12
CA PHE A 68 -14.95 2.69 -14.45
C PHE A 68 -16.40 2.19 -14.40
N GLN A 69 -16.79 1.49 -13.33
CA GLN A 69 -18.17 1.06 -13.09
C GLN A 69 -19.07 2.21 -12.60
N GLY A 70 -18.54 3.42 -12.44
CA GLY A 70 -19.32 4.61 -12.08
C GLY A 70 -19.61 4.73 -10.59
N ALA A 71 -18.78 4.13 -9.73
CA ALA A 71 -18.92 4.28 -8.28
C ALA A 71 -18.93 5.77 -7.88
N PRO A 72 -19.71 6.16 -6.84
CA PRO A 72 -19.78 7.54 -6.41
C PRO A 72 -18.40 8.10 -6.03
N VAL A 73 -18.09 9.31 -6.47
CA VAL A 73 -16.78 9.97 -6.26
C VAL A 73 -16.35 9.98 -4.79
N TRP A 74 -17.28 10.20 -3.87
CA TRP A 74 -16.97 10.20 -2.43
C TRP A 74 -16.56 8.81 -1.91
N VAL A 75 -17.13 7.73 -2.46
CA VAL A 75 -16.75 6.34 -2.11
C VAL A 75 -15.34 6.05 -2.60
N LEU A 76 -15.02 6.47 -3.84
CA LEU A 76 -13.68 6.32 -4.40
C LEU A 76 -12.62 7.04 -3.57
N HIS A 77 -12.90 8.27 -3.12
CA HIS A 77 -11.99 8.99 -2.22
C HIS A 77 -11.85 8.30 -0.85
N LEU A 78 -12.95 7.78 -0.28
CA LEU A 78 -12.90 7.03 0.97
C LEU A 78 -11.99 5.80 0.83
N LEU A 79 -12.20 4.98 -0.20
CA LEU A 79 -11.40 3.78 -0.49
C LEU A 79 -9.93 4.15 -0.77
N GLY A 80 -9.69 5.20 -1.56
CA GLY A 80 -8.33 5.70 -1.84
C GLY A 80 -7.60 6.18 -0.59
N ILE A 81 -8.28 6.90 0.31
CA ILE A 81 -7.72 7.33 1.61
C ILE A 81 -7.42 6.12 2.49
N MET A 82 -8.33 5.14 2.56
CA MET A 82 -8.11 3.91 3.32
C MET A 82 -6.88 3.14 2.82
N LEU A 83 -6.71 3.03 1.49
CA LEU A 83 -5.52 2.45 0.90
C LEU A 83 -4.26 3.23 1.28
N LEU A 84 -4.20 4.53 0.97
CA LEU A 84 -3.01 5.35 1.18
C LEU A 84 -2.61 5.41 2.65
N SER A 85 -3.56 5.72 3.54
CA SER A 85 -3.32 5.76 4.99
C SER A 85 -2.90 4.39 5.53
N GLY A 86 -3.54 3.30 5.08
CA GLY A 86 -3.15 1.95 5.45
C GLY A 86 -1.70 1.62 5.09
N ARG A 87 -1.25 2.00 3.88
CA ARG A 87 0.14 1.80 3.44
C ARG A 87 1.13 2.66 4.26
N ILE A 88 0.79 3.91 4.54
CA ILE A 88 1.65 4.81 5.34
C ILE A 88 1.78 4.29 6.77
N ILE A 89 0.65 4.00 7.44
CA ILE A 89 0.61 3.57 8.84
C ILE A 89 1.35 2.23 9.00
N HIS A 90 1.13 1.27 8.09
CA HIS A 90 1.81 -0.03 8.14
C HIS A 90 3.33 0.13 7.96
N ALA A 91 3.76 0.88 6.94
CA ALA A 91 5.18 1.11 6.68
C ALA A 91 5.87 1.85 7.84
N TRP A 92 5.20 2.83 8.43
CA TRP A 92 5.67 3.53 9.62
C TRP A 92 5.80 2.57 10.81
N GLY A 93 4.75 1.83 11.15
CA GLY A 93 4.74 0.91 12.30
C GLY A 93 5.81 -0.18 12.20
N LEU A 94 6.06 -0.69 10.99
CA LEU A 94 7.11 -1.66 10.73
C LEU A 94 8.53 -1.06 10.80
N SER A 95 8.67 0.23 10.54
CA SER A 95 9.96 0.94 10.56
C SER A 95 10.48 1.27 11.96
N GLN A 96 9.63 1.17 12.99
CA GLN A 96 10.03 1.49 14.36
C GLN A 96 10.92 0.41 15.01
N SER A 97 11.71 0.83 15.99
CA SER A 97 12.56 -0.04 16.83
C SER A 97 12.32 0.30 18.31
N PRO A 98 11.57 -0.53 19.08
CA PRO A 98 10.85 -1.73 18.66
C PRO A 98 9.69 -1.43 17.68
N GLN A 99 9.24 -2.44 16.94
CA GLN A 99 8.15 -2.27 15.98
C GLN A 99 6.84 -1.92 16.70
N ASN A 100 6.05 -1.03 16.11
CA ASN A 100 4.72 -0.72 16.62
C ASN A 100 3.69 -1.69 16.03
N LEU A 101 3.34 -2.73 16.79
CA LEU A 101 2.40 -3.77 16.36
C LEU A 101 1.01 -3.22 16.07
N ASN A 102 0.51 -2.29 16.88
CA ASN A 102 -0.82 -1.72 16.72
C ASN A 102 -0.95 -0.96 15.39
N ALA A 103 0.06 -0.15 15.04
CA ALA A 103 0.09 0.52 13.75
C ALA A 103 0.19 -0.47 12.58
N ARG A 104 0.99 -1.53 12.70
CA ARG A 104 1.05 -2.58 11.66
C ARG A 104 -0.32 -3.23 11.43
N VAL A 105 -0.99 -3.63 12.51
CA VAL A 105 -2.31 -4.27 12.43
C VAL A 105 -3.33 -3.31 11.85
N LEU A 106 -3.39 -2.08 12.33
CA LEU A 106 -4.32 -1.07 11.83
C LEU A 106 -4.09 -0.79 10.32
N GLY A 107 -2.84 -0.60 9.91
CA GLY A 107 -2.51 -0.35 8.51
C GLY A 107 -2.86 -1.53 7.59
N MET A 108 -2.69 -2.77 8.06
CA MET A 108 -3.13 -3.97 7.34
C MET A 108 -4.65 -4.08 7.27
N LEU A 109 -5.36 -3.83 8.38
CA LEU A 109 -6.82 -3.87 8.41
C LEU A 109 -7.42 -2.88 7.42
N LEU A 110 -6.95 -1.63 7.40
CA LEU A 110 -7.45 -0.62 6.46
C LEU A 110 -7.30 -1.07 4.99
N THR A 111 -6.17 -1.68 4.65
CA THR A 111 -5.92 -2.14 3.28
C THR A 111 -6.73 -3.38 2.93
N LEU A 112 -6.84 -4.36 3.83
CA LEU A 112 -7.64 -5.56 3.59
C LEU A 112 -9.14 -5.23 3.50
N ILE A 113 -9.64 -4.34 4.37
CA ILE A 113 -11.02 -3.86 4.30
C ILE A 113 -11.26 -3.17 2.95
N MET A 114 -10.38 -2.24 2.56
CA MET A 114 -10.50 -1.56 1.27
C MET A 114 -10.53 -2.55 0.10
N ILE A 115 -9.60 -3.52 0.04
CA ILE A 115 -9.55 -4.54 -1.02
C ILE A 115 -10.82 -5.39 -1.03
N THR A 116 -11.21 -5.94 0.12
CA THR A 116 -12.35 -6.85 0.21
C THR A 116 -13.66 -6.16 -0.16
N PHE A 117 -13.93 -4.97 0.39
CA PHE A 117 -15.15 -4.23 0.07
C PHE A 117 -15.19 -3.81 -1.40
N THR A 118 -14.08 -3.32 -1.95
CA THR A 118 -14.04 -2.92 -3.37
C THR A 118 -14.24 -4.12 -4.28
N ALA A 119 -13.59 -5.26 -3.99
CA ALA A 119 -13.76 -6.49 -4.77
C ALA A 119 -15.20 -7.01 -4.76
N ILE A 120 -15.86 -7.01 -3.59
CA ILE A 120 -17.27 -7.42 -3.48
C ILE A 120 -18.17 -6.46 -4.26
N ALA A 121 -17.93 -5.14 -4.15
CA ALA A 121 -18.70 -4.14 -4.88
C ALA A 121 -18.52 -4.28 -6.40
N ASP A 122 -17.28 -4.45 -6.87
CA ASP A 122 -16.97 -4.66 -8.28
C ASP A 122 -17.65 -5.92 -8.84
N ILE A 123 -17.66 -7.03 -8.07
CA ILE A 123 -18.36 -8.26 -8.47
C ILE A 123 -19.87 -8.02 -8.50
N GLY A 124 -20.43 -7.35 -7.48
CA GLY A 124 -21.85 -7.05 -7.40
C GLY A 124 -22.35 -6.23 -8.58
N HIS A 125 -21.66 -5.14 -8.89
CA HIS A 125 -21.97 -4.25 -10.02
C HIS A 125 -21.72 -4.89 -11.40
N ALA A 126 -20.81 -5.86 -11.49
CA ALA A 126 -20.59 -6.58 -12.74
C ALA A 126 -21.70 -7.61 -13.04
N LEU A 127 -22.41 -8.09 -12.02
CA LEU A 127 -23.44 -9.12 -12.16
C LEU A 127 -24.88 -8.58 -12.22
N PHE A 128 -25.14 -7.44 -11.61
CA PHE A 128 -26.47 -6.84 -11.47
C PHE A 128 -26.46 -5.36 -11.82
#